data_AF-A0A523SSC2-F1
#
_entry.id   AF-A0A523SSC2-F1
#
_cell.length_a   1.000
_cell.length_b   1.000
_cell.length_c   1.000
_cell.angle_alpha   90.00
_cell.angle_beta   90.00
_cell.angle_gamma   90.00
#
_symmetry.space_group_name_H-M   'P 1'
#
loop_
_entity.id
_entity.type
_entity.pdbx_description
1 polymer ?
#
loop_
_entity_poly.entity_id
_entity_poly.type
_entity_poly.pdbx_seq_one_letter_code
_entity_poly.pdbx_strand_id
1 'polypeptide(L)'
;MKETAEETEEEEEAITEEEAEIVEEAVETEEVVEEEEVVEEIVEEAEAEEEVEVEGARKEEIVEEDIVEEKVYTIPLSRAWISPRQKRAPRAIRLVKSFIQRHMKVKEEALEEGEEGERVVISNEVNEKIWSRGIQKPPRKIRVRAAKDKEGTITIYLAEGD
;
A
#
# COMPACT_ATOMS: atom_id res chain seq x y z
N MET A 1 4.97 -15.36 -79.29
CA MET A 1 5.80 -15.75 -78.12
C MET A 1 6.71 -14.58 -77.74
N LYS A 2 6.14 -13.44 -77.33
CA LYS A 2 6.88 -12.32 -76.73
C LYS A 2 5.98 -11.32 -75.97
N GLU A 3 4.69 -11.20 -76.30
CA GLU A 3 3.77 -10.28 -75.57
C GLU A 3 3.25 -10.82 -74.22
N THR A 4 3.14 -12.13 -74.00
CA THR A 4 2.53 -12.68 -72.77
C THR A 4 3.50 -12.85 -71.60
N ALA A 5 4.74 -12.37 -71.71
CA ALA A 5 5.75 -12.45 -70.64
C ALA A 5 6.08 -11.07 -70.04
N GLU A 6 5.83 -9.99 -70.79
CA GLU A 6 6.08 -8.60 -70.36
C GLU A 6 4.93 -8.09 -69.46
N GLU A 7 3.68 -8.43 -69.80
CA GLU A 7 2.50 -8.10 -68.97
C GLU A 7 2.49 -8.80 -67.60
N THR A 8 3.11 -9.97 -67.48
CA THR A 8 3.22 -10.71 -66.19
C THR A 8 4.37 -10.22 -65.32
N GLU A 9 5.37 -9.55 -65.90
CA GLU A 9 6.51 -8.98 -65.16
C GLU A 9 6.13 -7.61 -64.56
N GLU A 10 5.37 -6.78 -65.29
CA GLU A 10 4.85 -5.50 -64.78
C GLU A 10 3.79 -5.68 -63.68
N GLU A 11 2.95 -6.72 -63.75
CA GLU A 11 1.99 -7.04 -62.69
C GLU A 11 2.70 -7.53 -61.42
N GLU A 12 3.74 -8.36 -61.53
CA GLU A 12 4.53 -8.80 -60.37
C GLU A 12 5.32 -7.65 -59.72
N GLU A 13 5.90 -6.73 -60.49
CA GLU A 13 6.59 -5.56 -59.94
C GLU A 13 5.63 -4.61 -59.20
N ALA A 14 4.43 -4.35 -59.75
CA ALA A 14 3.43 -3.50 -59.10
C ALA A 14 2.90 -4.08 -57.77
N ILE A 15 2.74 -5.40 -57.69
CA ILE A 15 2.33 -6.08 -56.45
C ILE A 15 3.44 -6.00 -55.39
N THR A 16 4.72 -6.06 -55.80
CA THR A 16 5.84 -5.93 -54.86
C THR A 16 6.05 -4.51 -54.34
N GLU A 17 5.73 -3.47 -55.13
CA GLU A 17 5.79 -2.07 -54.69
C GLU A 17 4.64 -1.74 -53.71
N GLU A 18 3.43 -2.23 -53.97
CA GLU A 18 2.28 -2.07 -53.05
C GLU A 18 2.50 -2.84 -51.74
N GLU A 19 3.05 -4.07 -51.80
CA GLU A 19 3.44 -4.82 -50.59
C GLU A 19 4.57 -4.10 -49.81
N ALA A 20 5.51 -3.42 -50.48
CA ALA A 20 6.56 -2.66 -49.81
C ALA A 20 6.03 -1.41 -49.09
N GLU A 21 5.08 -0.68 -49.68
CA GLU A 21 4.48 0.52 -49.08
C GLU A 21 3.62 0.16 -47.85
N ILE A 22 2.89 -0.97 -47.89
CA ILE A 22 2.12 -1.49 -46.75
C ILE A 22 3.05 -1.95 -45.61
N VAL A 23 4.21 -2.51 -45.95
CA VAL A 23 5.21 -2.91 -44.95
C VAL A 23 5.87 -1.70 -44.31
N GLU A 24 6.16 -0.63 -45.06
CA GLU A 24 6.68 0.63 -44.50
C GLU A 24 5.66 1.31 -43.58
N GLU A 25 4.39 1.41 -43.98
CA GLU A 25 3.32 1.95 -43.13
C GLU A 25 3.12 1.12 -41.85
N ALA A 26 3.16 -0.22 -41.95
CA ALA A 26 3.07 -1.10 -40.79
C ALA A 26 4.24 -0.88 -39.81
N VAL A 27 5.47 -0.72 -40.31
CA VAL A 27 6.65 -0.45 -39.47
C VAL A 27 6.56 0.93 -38.80
N GLU A 28 6.09 1.95 -39.51
CA GLU A 28 5.92 3.30 -38.94
C GLU A 28 4.81 3.33 -37.88
N THR A 29 3.72 2.56 -38.06
CA THR A 29 2.69 2.40 -37.03
C THR A 29 3.16 1.62 -35.81
N GLU A 30 4.05 0.63 -35.97
CA GLU A 30 4.61 -0.14 -34.86
C GLU A 30 5.55 0.72 -34.01
N GLU A 31 6.42 1.54 -34.63
CA GLU A 31 7.30 2.48 -33.92
C GLU A 31 6.51 3.54 -33.13
N VAL A 32 5.41 4.09 -33.69
CA VAL A 32 4.57 5.08 -32.98
C VAL A 32 3.86 4.46 -31.77
N VAL A 33 3.44 3.19 -31.87
CA VAL A 33 2.81 2.47 -30.75
C VAL A 33 3.85 2.16 -29.67
N GLU A 34 5.06 1.75 -30.03
CA GLU A 34 6.15 1.55 -29.07
C GLU A 34 6.55 2.84 -28.35
N GLU A 35 6.62 3.98 -29.05
CA GLU A 35 6.89 5.27 -28.43
C GLU A 35 5.78 5.66 -27.44
N GLU A 36 4.50 5.51 -27.82
CA GLU A 36 3.35 5.86 -26.97
C GLU A 36 3.29 4.99 -25.69
N GLU A 37 3.53 3.68 -25.79
CA GLU A 37 3.64 2.78 -24.63
C GLU A 37 4.80 3.18 -23.71
N VAL A 38 5.94 3.55 -24.28
CA VAL A 38 7.08 4.05 -23.48
C VAL A 38 6.71 5.35 -22.77
N VAL A 39 6.01 6.29 -23.42
CA VAL A 39 5.60 7.56 -22.78
C VAL A 39 4.60 7.31 -21.64
N GLU A 40 3.64 6.39 -21.81
CA GLU A 40 2.70 6.02 -20.76
C GLU A 40 3.42 5.43 -19.53
N GLU A 41 4.43 4.58 -19.72
CA GLU A 41 5.22 4.00 -18.63
C GLU A 41 6.00 5.06 -17.82
N ILE A 42 6.59 6.07 -18.49
CA ILE A 42 7.30 7.18 -17.80
C ILE A 42 6.34 8.08 -17.02
N VAL A 43 5.12 8.28 -17.54
CA VAL A 43 4.09 9.08 -16.86
C VAL A 43 3.57 8.33 -15.64
N GLU A 44 3.36 7.01 -15.74
CA GLU A 44 2.95 6.17 -14.61
C GLU A 44 4.04 6.10 -13.53
N GLU A 45 5.32 5.98 -13.91
CA GLU A 45 6.44 6.05 -12.95
C GLU A 45 6.52 7.43 -12.28
N ALA A 46 6.37 8.53 -13.03
CA ALA A 46 6.42 9.88 -12.48
C ALA A 46 5.25 10.18 -11.52
N GLU A 47 4.03 9.75 -11.85
CA GLU A 47 2.87 9.88 -10.96
C GLU A 47 3.05 9.02 -9.69
N ALA A 48 3.62 7.82 -9.81
CA ALA A 48 3.93 6.97 -8.66
C ALA A 48 5.01 7.56 -7.75
N GLU A 49 6.05 8.17 -8.32
CA GLU A 49 7.09 8.88 -7.55
C GLU A 49 6.51 10.10 -6.81
N GLU A 50 5.66 10.90 -7.46
CA GLU A 50 5.00 12.06 -6.85
C GLU A 50 4.05 11.64 -5.71
N GLU A 51 3.25 10.58 -5.87
CA GLU A 51 2.40 10.06 -4.80
C GLU A 51 3.22 9.60 -3.58
N VAL A 52 4.37 8.96 -3.81
CA VAL A 52 5.28 8.49 -2.76
C VAL A 52 5.95 9.67 -2.04
N GLU A 53 6.35 10.73 -2.76
CA GLU A 53 6.91 11.95 -2.16
C GLU A 53 5.88 12.71 -1.31
N VAL A 54 4.63 12.81 -1.78
CA VAL A 54 3.54 13.49 -1.06
C VAL A 54 3.12 12.71 0.20
N GLU A 55 3.09 11.37 0.15
CA GLU A 55 2.92 10.53 1.35
C GLU A 55 4.10 10.66 2.32
N GLY A 56 5.33 10.72 1.79
CA GLY A 56 6.55 10.89 2.55
C GLY A 56 6.57 12.21 3.32
N ALA A 57 6.28 13.33 2.65
CA ALA A 57 6.25 14.66 3.24
C ALA A 57 5.17 14.81 4.31
N ARG A 58 3.95 14.27 4.08
CA ARG A 58 2.90 14.23 5.12
C ARG A 58 3.33 13.42 6.34
N LYS A 59 4.05 12.31 6.13
CA LYS A 59 4.53 11.47 7.22
C LYS A 59 5.59 12.16 8.06
N GLU A 60 6.44 12.98 7.47
CA GLU A 60 7.44 13.77 8.20
C GLU A 60 6.82 14.91 9.02
N GLU A 61 5.83 15.61 8.48
CA GLU A 61 5.17 16.73 9.16
C GLU A 61 4.42 16.28 10.43
N ILE A 62 3.83 15.07 10.42
CA ILE A 62 3.14 14.49 11.59
C ILE A 62 4.14 14.02 12.68
N VAL A 63 5.40 13.79 12.34
CA VAL A 63 6.42 13.29 13.28
C VAL A 63 7.02 14.41 14.15
N GLU A 64 6.98 15.67 13.69
CA GLU A 64 7.56 16.80 14.42
C GLU A 64 6.66 17.38 15.52
N GLU A 65 5.37 17.01 15.57
CA GLU A 65 4.45 17.46 16.60
C GLU A 65 4.62 16.68 17.93
N ASP A 66 5.74 16.93 18.61
CA ASP A 66 5.98 16.71 20.05
C ASP A 66 5.23 15.51 20.68
N ILE A 67 5.83 14.33 20.55
CA ILE A 67 5.41 13.13 21.29
C ILE A 67 5.52 13.41 22.80
N VAL A 68 4.37 13.51 23.47
CA VAL A 68 4.27 13.95 24.87
C VAL A 68 4.67 12.82 25.83
N GLU A 69 4.26 11.59 25.54
CA GLU A 69 4.58 10.43 26.37
C GLU A 69 4.85 9.18 25.53
N GLU A 70 6.06 8.62 25.66
CA GLU A 70 6.40 7.30 25.13
C GLU A 70 6.46 6.26 26.25
N LYS A 71 5.74 5.15 26.06
CA LYS A 71 5.79 4.01 26.99
C LYS A 71 5.85 2.70 26.22
N VAL A 72 6.75 1.82 26.66
CA VAL A 72 6.86 0.45 26.13
C VAL A 72 6.08 -0.50 27.03
N TYR A 73 5.10 -1.20 26.46
CA TYR A 73 4.26 -2.17 27.16
C TYR A 73 4.45 -3.57 26.59
N THR A 74 4.35 -4.58 27.47
CA THR A 74 4.20 -5.97 27.05
C THR A 74 2.73 -6.37 27.22
N ILE A 75 2.00 -6.49 26.11
CA ILE A 75 0.57 -6.78 26.11
C ILE A 75 0.33 -8.29 26.10
N PRO A 76 -0.34 -8.87 27.12
CA PRO A 76 -0.73 -10.26 27.10
C PRO A 76 -1.98 -10.49 26.23
N LEU A 77 -1.83 -11.28 25.17
CA LEU A 77 -2.90 -11.66 24.24
C LEU A 77 -3.49 -13.05 24.54
N SER A 78 -3.18 -13.62 25.71
CA SER A 78 -3.69 -14.93 26.16
C SER A 78 -5.22 -15.01 26.10
N ARG A 79 -5.92 -13.90 26.39
CA ARG A 79 -7.39 -13.82 26.34
C ARG A 79 -7.95 -13.99 24.93
N ALA A 80 -7.17 -13.74 23.87
CA ALA A 80 -7.62 -13.97 22.50
C ALA A 80 -7.84 -15.47 22.22
N TRP A 81 -7.18 -16.37 22.96
CA TRP A 81 -7.27 -17.82 22.75
C TRP A 81 -8.55 -18.46 23.30
N ILE A 82 -9.29 -17.73 24.14
CA ILE A 82 -10.62 -18.12 24.64
C ILE A 82 -11.63 -18.10 23.49
N SER A 83 -11.44 -17.18 22.53
CA SER A 83 -12.33 -17.07 21.37
C SER A 83 -12.16 -18.22 20.37
N PRO A 84 -13.21 -18.51 19.58
CA PRO A 84 -13.14 -19.50 18.50
C PRO A 84 -11.96 -19.23 17.56
N ARG A 85 -11.40 -20.29 16.97
CA ARG A 85 -10.15 -20.22 16.18
C ARG A 85 -10.20 -19.15 15.09
N GLN A 86 -11.32 -18.99 14.42
CA GLN A 86 -11.52 -18.01 13.33
C GLN A 86 -11.61 -16.55 13.78
N LYS A 87 -11.71 -16.27 15.09
CA LYS A 87 -11.91 -14.89 15.60
C LYS A 87 -10.75 -14.40 16.47
N ARG A 88 -9.64 -15.16 16.55
CA ARG A 88 -8.57 -14.89 17.50
C ARG A 88 -7.73 -13.66 17.16
N ALA A 89 -7.22 -13.54 15.92
CA ALA A 89 -6.46 -12.35 15.52
C ALA A 89 -7.30 -11.04 15.60
N PRO A 90 -8.56 -11.00 15.09
CA PRO A 90 -9.43 -9.84 15.30
C PRO A 90 -9.72 -9.54 16.78
N ARG A 91 -9.75 -10.56 17.64
CA ARG A 91 -9.91 -10.37 19.09
C ARG A 91 -8.63 -9.83 19.73
N ALA A 92 -7.45 -10.27 19.28
CA ALA A 92 -6.16 -9.78 19.74
C ALA A 92 -6.00 -8.28 19.47
N ILE A 93 -6.38 -7.80 18.29
CA ILE A 93 -6.36 -6.36 17.96
C ILE A 93 -7.25 -5.56 18.92
N ARG A 94 -8.48 -6.04 19.18
CA ARG A 94 -9.38 -5.40 20.15
C ARG A 94 -8.78 -5.37 21.55
N LEU A 95 -8.12 -6.45 21.97
CA LEU A 95 -7.43 -6.52 23.25
C LEU A 95 -6.28 -5.50 23.35
N VAL A 96 -5.51 -5.30 22.27
CA VAL A 96 -4.47 -4.25 22.21
C VAL A 96 -5.11 -2.88 22.38
N LYS A 97 -6.17 -2.56 21.62
CA LYS A 97 -6.89 -1.29 21.76
C LYS A 97 -7.40 -1.04 23.18
N SER A 98 -8.10 -2.01 23.76
CA SER A 98 -8.62 -1.90 25.13
C SER A 98 -7.52 -1.84 26.19
N PHE A 99 -6.35 -2.45 25.94
CA PHE A 99 -5.21 -2.36 26.84
C PHE A 99 -4.66 -0.94 26.84
N ILE A 100 -4.42 -0.35 25.67
CA ILE A 100 -3.87 1.00 25.55
C ILE A 100 -4.85 2.05 26.08
N GLN A 101 -6.14 1.94 25.76
CA GLN A 101 -7.19 2.81 26.31
C GLN A 101 -7.15 2.85 27.85
N ARG A 102 -7.02 1.67 28.48
CA ARG A 102 -6.93 1.57 29.95
C ARG A 102 -5.65 2.16 30.53
N HIS A 103 -4.50 1.96 29.89
CA HIS A 103 -3.20 2.30 30.47
C HIS A 103 -2.73 3.72 30.14
N MET A 104 -3.10 4.26 28.99
CA MET A 104 -2.81 5.65 28.62
C MET A 104 -3.87 6.64 29.14
N LYS A 105 -4.82 6.14 29.95
CA LYS A 105 -5.94 6.90 30.52
C LYS A 105 -6.65 7.73 29.46
N VAL A 106 -7.01 7.05 28.36
CA VAL A 106 -7.88 7.65 27.36
C VAL A 106 -9.22 7.88 28.04
N LYS A 107 -9.47 9.11 28.47
CA LYS A 107 -10.66 9.43 29.24
C LYS A 107 -11.84 9.33 28.28
N GLU A 108 -12.79 8.45 28.60
CA GLU A 108 -14.12 8.43 27.97
C GLU A 108 -14.85 9.78 28.08
N GLU A 109 -14.36 10.71 28.92
CA GLU A 109 -14.85 12.09 29.06
C GLU A 109 -14.82 12.88 27.74
N ALA A 110 -13.96 12.54 26.78
CA ALA A 110 -13.94 13.15 25.44
C ALA A 110 -15.07 12.64 24.50
N LEU A 111 -15.91 11.69 24.94
CA LEU A 111 -17.07 11.23 24.17
C LEU A 111 -18.37 11.96 24.53
N GLU A 112 -18.40 12.71 25.64
CA GLU A 112 -19.61 13.42 26.11
C GLU A 112 -19.74 14.84 25.54
N GLU A 113 -18.63 15.47 25.20
CA GLU A 113 -18.59 16.71 24.41
C GLU A 113 -18.20 16.29 22.99
N GLY A 114 -18.93 16.71 21.96
CA GLY A 114 -18.79 16.23 20.58
C GLY A 114 -17.49 16.59 19.86
N GLU A 115 -16.39 16.75 20.58
CA GLU A 115 -15.04 16.95 20.08
C GLU A 115 -14.31 15.61 20.00
N GLU A 116 -13.88 15.30 18.77
CA GLU A 116 -12.90 14.29 18.35
C GLU A 116 -12.27 13.45 19.48
N GLY A 117 -13.00 12.42 19.92
CA GLY A 117 -12.51 11.51 20.95
C GLY A 117 -11.15 10.92 20.59
N GLU A 118 -10.26 10.84 21.59
CA GLU A 118 -8.89 10.32 21.45
C GLU A 118 -8.85 9.02 20.63
N ARG A 119 -8.23 9.09 19.45
CA ARG A 119 -8.19 7.99 18.48
C ARG A 119 -6.96 7.12 18.72
N VAL A 120 -7.18 5.81 18.84
CA VAL A 120 -6.08 4.82 18.91
C VAL A 120 -5.78 4.30 17.52
N VAL A 121 -4.62 4.68 17.00
CA VAL A 121 -4.09 4.25 15.71
C VAL A 121 -3.07 3.12 15.92
N ILE A 122 -3.19 2.05 15.14
CA ILE A 122 -2.28 0.91 15.20
C ILE A 122 -1.46 0.94 13.92
N SER A 123 -0.14 0.99 14.04
CA SER A 123 0.76 0.86 12.89
C SER A 123 0.57 -0.49 12.19
N ASN A 124 0.85 -0.52 10.89
CA ASN A 124 0.71 -1.74 10.10
C ASN A 124 1.63 -2.87 10.61
N GLU A 125 2.84 -2.56 11.06
CA GLU A 125 3.81 -3.54 11.61
C GLU A 125 3.22 -4.37 12.77
N VAL A 126 2.51 -3.70 13.68
CA VAL A 126 1.85 -4.36 14.82
C VAL A 126 0.72 -5.27 14.33
N ASN A 127 -0.02 -4.83 13.33
CA ASN A 127 -1.08 -5.62 12.70
C ASN A 127 -0.46 -6.87 12.04
N GLU A 128 0.53 -6.71 11.17
CA GLU A 128 1.23 -7.81 10.51
C GLU A 128 1.81 -8.81 11.51
N LYS A 129 2.43 -8.35 12.60
CA LYS A 129 2.93 -9.24 13.65
C LYS A 129 1.82 -10.10 14.26
N ILE A 130 0.64 -9.52 14.51
CA ILE A 130 -0.52 -10.24 15.03
C ILE A 130 -1.03 -11.28 14.01
N TRP A 131 -1.00 -10.95 12.72
CA TRP A 131 -1.47 -11.80 11.62
C TRP A 131 -0.41 -12.73 11.03
N SER A 132 0.86 -12.65 11.48
CA SER A 132 2.01 -13.40 10.95
C SER A 132 1.82 -14.92 10.85
N ARG A 133 1.01 -15.51 11.73
CA ARG A 133 0.69 -16.96 11.75
C ARG A 133 -0.77 -17.25 11.33
N GLY A 134 -1.40 -16.29 10.67
CA GLY A 134 -2.79 -16.29 10.25
C GLY A 134 -3.79 -16.07 11.39
N ILE A 135 -5.08 -16.12 11.04
CA ILE A 135 -6.19 -15.77 11.95
C ILE A 135 -6.30 -16.66 13.20
N GLN A 136 -5.80 -17.90 13.12
CA GLN A 136 -5.99 -18.92 14.15
C GLN A 136 -4.97 -18.91 15.29
N LYS A 137 -3.78 -18.35 15.05
CA LYS A 137 -2.63 -18.47 15.96
C LYS A 137 -1.94 -17.12 16.19
N PRO A 138 -2.65 -16.09 16.69
CA PRO A 138 -2.00 -14.84 17.05
C PRO A 138 -0.94 -15.08 18.14
N PRO A 139 0.10 -14.22 18.22
CA PRO A 139 1.12 -14.30 19.26
C PRO A 139 0.50 -14.19 20.66
N ARG A 140 1.14 -14.80 21.66
CA ARG A 140 0.63 -14.85 23.06
C ARG A 140 0.94 -13.57 23.83
N LYS A 141 2.02 -12.89 23.46
CA LYS A 141 2.49 -11.62 24.01
C LYS A 141 2.97 -10.78 22.82
N ILE A 142 2.86 -9.47 22.94
CA ILE A 142 3.43 -8.53 21.99
C ILE A 142 3.97 -7.33 22.77
N ARG A 143 5.20 -6.94 22.50
CA ARG A 143 5.82 -5.73 23.03
C ARG A 143 5.54 -4.61 22.04
N VAL A 144 4.93 -3.54 22.55
CA VAL A 144 4.55 -2.38 21.75
C VAL A 144 5.03 -1.10 22.40
N ARG A 145 5.42 -0.14 21.57
CA ARG A 145 5.71 1.24 21.97
C ARG A 145 4.46 2.06 21.66
N ALA A 146 3.89 2.69 22.68
CA ALA A 146 2.79 3.63 22.51
C ALA A 146 3.34 5.05 22.65
N ALA A 147 3.12 5.88 21.63
CA ALA A 147 3.39 7.31 21.62
C ALA A 147 2.05 8.04 21.73
N LYS A 148 1.96 9.04 22.62
CA LYS A 148 0.82 9.95 22.72
C LYS A 148 1.21 11.29 22.14
N ASP A 149 0.43 11.75 21.17
CA ASP A 149 0.61 13.03 20.49
C ASP A 149 -0.13 14.14 21.25
N LYS A 150 0.21 15.41 20.99
CA LYS A 150 -0.45 16.57 21.61
C LYS A 150 -1.94 16.65 21.32
N GLU A 151 -2.35 16.17 20.14
CA GLU A 151 -3.74 16.09 19.70
C GLU A 151 -4.53 14.94 20.37
N GLY A 152 -3.92 14.21 21.30
CA GLY A 152 -4.58 13.12 22.02
C GLY A 152 -4.69 11.82 21.21
N THR A 153 -4.19 11.78 19.97
CA THR A 153 -4.01 10.54 19.22
C THR A 153 -2.93 9.68 19.86
N ILE A 154 -3.18 8.37 19.91
CA ILE A 154 -2.20 7.39 20.41
C ILE A 154 -1.82 6.46 19.27
N THR A 155 -0.56 6.52 18.88
CA THR A 155 0.00 5.68 17.83
C THR A 155 0.82 4.54 18.44
N ILE A 156 0.53 3.32 17.99
CA ILE A 156 1.15 2.08 18.52
C ILE A 156 2.13 1.53 17.49
N TYR A 157 3.39 1.42 17.89
CA TYR A 157 4.50 0.85 17.11
C TYR A 157 4.96 -0.49 17.69
N LEU A 158 5.61 -1.30 16.85
CA LEU A 158 6.24 -2.54 17.30
C LEU A 158 7.51 -2.21 18.08
N ALA A 159 7.69 -2.81 19.26
CA ALA A 159 8.92 -2.63 20.02
C ALA A 159 9.93 -3.72 19.65
N GLU A 160 11.21 -3.34 19.55
CA GLU A 160 12.29 -4.25 19.19
C GLU A 160 12.44 -5.41 20.22
N GLY A 161 12.35 -6.65 19.73
CA GLY A 161 12.63 -7.87 20.47
C GLY A 161 11.45 -8.84 20.65
N ASP A 162 10.67 -9.11 19.59
CA ASP A 162 9.59 -10.11 19.51
C ASP A 162 9.62 -10.90 18.18
#